data_AF-A0A4Q6BQW4-F1
#
_entry.id   AF-A0A4Q6BQW4-F1
#
_cell.length_a   1.000
_cell.length_b   1.000
_cell.length_c   1.000
_cell.angle_alpha   90.00
_cell.angle_beta   90.00
_cell.angle_gamma   90.00
#
_symmetry.space_group_name_H-M   'P 1'
#
loop_
_entity.id
_entity.type
_entity.pdbx_description
1 polymer ?
#
loop_
_entity_poly.entity_id
_entity_poly.type
_entity_poly.pdbx_seq_one_letter_code
_entity_poly.pdbx_strand_id
1 'polypeptide(L)'
;MSILKALPDGNRLHSTHAYLAKNENGSIYDLFDTAQFHQGLEAAFEFQGYASSNTSTGLGLAIPYPHEELKPDGILASSIEHFAPAIITGALNVRVNDVVLDSKTIEQVAQSVAARIRTEAIRTDIARYLNLIKAALGDNPEIISLDDFKGGFAKLKETAAIRKLQTTVAADQTVVFQIKIPLERNETKSEVSLRAAIKHTPSDHPPMDRLFREGMSLPDVKAKNPGEFDLVILVDDNALATYLNFCEGKAHLDLLESKEIRAKLQEKGYDSGYRVKRFVKSLPVDLRNLLTPESVEPDPNVFDDFFAIADDTPGKGPGSGGDHNKPVPPVPPPPPPAPKPSVLVIETLSNGFRASANPDYEGWPVNVSISMAYADGSRNPDWSEHDFSPANLKFAGSGCDASLSKNVLKAV
;
A
#
# COMPACT_ATOMS: atom_id res chain seq x y z
N MET A 1 -9.96 3.13 41.62
CA MET A 1 -8.87 3.99 41.11
C MET A 1 -8.21 3.27 39.95
N SER A 2 -7.95 3.94 38.82
CA SER A 2 -7.21 3.32 37.72
C SER A 2 -5.72 3.65 37.90
N ILE A 3 -4.87 2.63 37.99
CA ILE A 3 -3.43 2.81 38.20
C ILE A 3 -2.72 2.49 36.89
N LEU A 4 -2.03 3.48 36.36
CA LEU A 4 -1.10 3.30 35.24
C LEU A 4 0.23 2.80 35.80
N LYS A 5 0.54 1.52 35.60
CA LYS A 5 1.85 1.00 35.98
C LYS A 5 2.85 1.34 34.88
N ALA A 6 3.66 2.35 35.14
CA ALA A 6 4.83 2.64 34.35
C ALA A 6 5.84 1.50 34.44
N LEU A 7 6.23 0.92 33.30
CA LEU A 7 7.43 0.11 33.21
C LEU A 7 8.56 1.01 32.71
N PRO A 8 9.65 1.19 33.48
CA PRO A 8 10.80 1.92 32.99
C PRO A 8 11.57 1.07 31.96
N ASP A 9 11.80 1.65 30.77
CA ASP A 9 12.75 1.16 29.78
C ASP A 9 13.83 2.24 29.58
N GLY A 10 14.96 2.07 30.28
CA GLY A 10 16.01 3.10 30.36
C GLY A 10 15.51 4.43 30.96
N ASN A 11 15.73 5.55 30.24
CA ASN A 11 15.29 6.89 30.65
C ASN A 11 13.86 7.26 30.19
N ARG A 12 13.09 6.31 29.63
CA ARG A 12 11.73 6.56 29.14
C ARG A 12 10.71 5.77 29.94
N LEU A 13 9.66 6.47 30.37
CA LEU A 13 8.53 5.91 31.09
C LEU A 13 7.45 5.52 30.07
N HIS A 14 7.23 4.22 29.86
CA HIS A 14 6.12 3.72 29.05
C HIS A 14 5.10 3.04 29.97
N SER A 15 3.90 3.61 30.09
CA SER A 15 2.76 2.94 30.72
C SER A 15 1.90 2.38 29.60
N THR A 16 1.75 1.05 29.53
CA THR A 16 0.90 0.36 28.54
C THR A 16 -0.28 -0.36 29.17
N HIS A 17 -0.38 -0.39 30.49
CA HIS A 17 -1.41 -1.13 31.22
C HIS A 17 -1.97 -0.28 32.35
N ALA A 18 -3.31 -0.26 32.45
CA ALA A 18 -4.04 0.29 33.58
C ALA A 18 -4.67 -0.86 34.36
N TYR A 19 -4.54 -0.84 35.69
CA TYR A 19 -5.23 -1.78 36.57
C TYR A 19 -6.32 -1.05 37.34
N LEU A 20 -7.47 -1.69 37.52
CA LEU A 20 -8.51 -1.16 38.38
C LEU A 20 -8.25 -1.59 39.83
N ALA A 21 -7.81 -0.64 40.65
CA ALA A 21 -7.56 -0.85 42.07
C ALA A 21 -8.77 -0.47 42.93
N LYS A 22 -9.08 -1.36 43.87
CA LYS A 22 -10.10 -1.21 44.89
C LYS A 22 -9.64 -0.25 45.98
N ASN A 23 -8.39 -0.37 46.42
CA ASN A 23 -7.81 0.45 47.46
C ASN A 23 -6.28 0.46 47.36
N GLU A 24 -5.66 1.48 47.94
CA GLU A 24 -4.23 1.72 47.98
C GLU A 24 -3.75 1.74 49.43
N ASN A 25 -2.61 1.12 49.71
CA ASN A 25 -1.90 1.22 50.98
C ASN A 25 -0.41 1.46 50.70
N GLY A 26 -0.03 2.74 50.60
CA GLY A 26 1.31 3.12 50.15
C GLY A 26 1.54 2.70 48.69
N SER A 27 2.59 1.92 48.43
CA SER A 27 2.90 1.40 47.07
C SER A 27 2.26 0.05 46.76
N ILE A 28 1.38 -0.46 47.63
CA ILE A 28 0.67 -1.73 47.45
C ILE A 28 -0.79 -1.40 47.09
N TYR A 29 -1.27 -2.06 46.03
CA TYR A 29 -2.60 -1.85 45.51
C TYR A 29 -3.39 -3.15 45.52
N ASP A 30 -4.55 -3.11 46.15
CA ASP A 30 -5.51 -4.20 46.09
C ASP A 30 -6.34 -4.05 44.82
N LEU A 31 -6.27 -5.03 43.94
CA LEU A 31 -6.99 -5.02 42.67
C LEU A 31 -8.44 -5.48 42.86
N PHE A 32 -9.32 -5.01 41.99
CA PHE A 32 -10.65 -5.58 41.87
C PHE A 32 -10.55 -6.94 41.15
N ASP A 33 -10.33 -8.01 41.93
CA ASP A 33 -10.14 -9.39 41.43
C ASP A 33 -11.15 -10.38 42.05
N THR A 34 -12.35 -9.89 42.40
CA THR A 34 -13.41 -10.77 42.93
C THR A 34 -14.34 -11.22 41.81
N ALA A 35 -14.84 -12.45 41.90
CA ALA A 35 -15.83 -12.97 40.95
C ALA A 35 -17.07 -12.05 40.83
N GLN A 36 -17.53 -11.48 41.94
CA GLN A 36 -18.64 -10.53 41.95
C GLN A 36 -18.33 -9.26 41.14
N PHE A 37 -17.09 -8.76 41.21
CA PHE A 37 -16.68 -7.59 40.44
C PHE A 37 -16.57 -7.91 38.95
N HIS A 38 -15.98 -9.05 38.58
CA HIS A 38 -15.93 -9.49 37.18
C HIS A 38 -17.33 -9.70 36.59
N GLN A 39 -18.25 -10.35 37.33
CA GLN A 39 -19.66 -10.46 36.95
C GLN A 39 -20.34 -9.10 36.81
N GLY A 40 -20.00 -8.14 37.68
CA GLY A 40 -20.47 -6.76 37.58
C GLY A 40 -20.01 -6.06 36.31
N LEU A 41 -18.73 -6.23 35.91
CA LEU A 41 -18.20 -5.70 34.65
C LEU A 41 -18.84 -6.38 33.43
N GLU A 42 -18.97 -7.70 33.45
CA GLU A 42 -19.64 -8.46 32.40
C GLU A 42 -21.08 -7.97 32.21
N ALA A 43 -21.83 -7.80 33.30
CA ALA A 43 -23.19 -7.26 33.24
C ALA A 43 -23.21 -5.80 32.77
N ALA A 44 -22.30 -4.95 33.23
CA ALA A 44 -22.27 -3.52 32.90
C ALA A 44 -21.93 -3.25 31.42
N PHE A 45 -21.12 -4.11 30.80
CA PHE A 45 -20.76 -4.03 29.38
C PHE A 45 -21.49 -5.06 28.51
N GLU A 46 -22.46 -5.76 29.09
CA GLU A 46 -23.27 -6.80 28.43
C GLU A 46 -22.42 -7.88 27.73
N PHE A 47 -21.25 -8.23 28.30
CA PHE A 47 -20.43 -9.30 27.76
C PHE A 47 -21.15 -10.64 27.88
N GLN A 48 -21.32 -11.31 26.74
CA GLN A 48 -21.91 -12.65 26.66
C GLN A 48 -20.79 -13.69 26.46
N GLY A 49 -20.99 -14.91 26.93
CA GLY A 49 -20.12 -16.03 26.59
C GLY A 49 -18.98 -16.35 27.56
N TYR A 50 -18.58 -15.42 28.44
CA TYR A 50 -17.46 -15.63 29.38
C TYR A 50 -17.77 -16.62 30.50
N ALA A 51 -19.01 -16.63 31.01
CA ALA A 51 -19.42 -17.50 32.13
C ALA A 51 -20.19 -18.77 31.69
N SER A 52 -20.56 -18.89 30.41
CA SER A 52 -21.59 -19.84 29.97
C SER A 52 -21.09 -21.20 29.46
N SER A 53 -19.79 -21.39 29.22
CA SER A 53 -19.20 -22.74 29.10
C SER A 53 -17.67 -22.69 29.18
N ASN A 54 -17.03 -23.71 29.77
CA ASN A 54 -15.57 -23.88 29.79
C ASN A 54 -14.94 -24.07 28.38
N THR A 55 -15.77 -24.15 27.34
CA THR A 55 -15.36 -24.34 25.94
C THR A 55 -15.52 -23.09 25.08
N SER A 56 -16.13 -22.02 25.62
CA SER A 56 -16.30 -20.75 24.92
C SER A 56 -15.04 -19.91 25.12
N THR A 57 -14.18 -19.85 24.11
CA THR A 57 -12.99 -18.99 24.08
C THR A 57 -13.24 -17.76 23.21
N GLY A 58 -12.62 -16.63 23.53
CA GLY A 58 -12.81 -15.40 22.78
C GLY A 58 -12.17 -14.18 23.44
N LEU A 59 -12.30 -13.03 22.77
CA LEU A 59 -11.85 -11.73 23.26
C LEU A 59 -13.04 -10.78 23.31
N GLY A 60 -13.41 -10.34 24.51
CA GLY A 60 -14.31 -9.20 24.72
C GLY A 60 -13.51 -7.92 24.92
N LEU A 61 -13.86 -6.85 24.22
CA LEU A 61 -13.27 -5.52 24.40
C LEU A 61 -14.38 -4.52 24.70
N ALA A 62 -14.22 -3.76 25.78
CA ALA A 62 -15.00 -2.55 26.05
C ALA A 62 -14.08 -1.35 25.83
N ILE A 63 -14.44 -0.49 24.88
CA ILE A 63 -13.71 0.75 24.58
C ILE A 63 -14.49 1.91 25.20
N PRO A 64 -14.10 2.39 26.39
CA PRO A 64 -14.76 3.55 26.98
C PRO A 64 -14.44 4.78 26.12
N TYR A 65 -15.46 5.60 25.83
CA TYR A 65 -15.35 6.80 25.00
C TYR A 65 -14.77 6.49 23.60
N PRO A 66 -15.45 5.66 22.80
CA PRO A 66 -14.98 5.34 21.47
C PRO A 66 -14.88 6.61 20.62
N HIS A 67 -13.92 6.63 19.69
CA HIS A 67 -13.82 7.70 18.72
C HIS A 67 -15.16 7.88 17.99
N GLU A 68 -15.56 9.12 17.68
CA GLU A 68 -16.88 9.41 17.10
C GLU A 68 -17.12 8.72 15.75
N GLU A 69 -16.05 8.31 15.06
CA GLU A 69 -16.14 7.54 13.81
C GLU A 69 -16.52 6.07 13.98
N LEU A 70 -16.44 5.51 15.19
CA LEU A 70 -16.85 4.13 15.50
C LEU A 70 -18.38 4.01 15.57
N LYS A 71 -19.05 4.37 14.47
CA LYS A 71 -20.49 4.26 14.28
C LYS A 71 -20.83 2.93 13.60
N PRO A 72 -22.06 2.40 13.79
CA PRO A 72 -22.47 1.14 13.20
C PRO A 72 -22.16 1.00 11.71
N ASP A 73 -22.57 1.99 10.90
CA ASP A 73 -22.33 1.99 9.45
C ASP A 73 -20.84 2.03 9.09
N GLY A 74 -20.03 2.72 9.89
CA GLY A 74 -18.59 2.80 9.71
C GLY A 74 -17.90 1.46 10.01
N ILE A 75 -18.37 0.74 11.02
CA ILE A 75 -17.88 -0.61 11.35
C ILE A 75 -18.22 -1.58 10.20
N LEU A 76 -19.46 -1.54 9.70
CA LEU A 76 -19.89 -2.37 8.58
C LEU A 76 -19.10 -2.06 7.30
N ALA A 77 -18.95 -0.77 6.95
CA ALA A 77 -18.17 -0.34 5.80
C ALA A 77 -16.70 -0.78 5.91
N SER A 78 -16.08 -0.56 7.06
CA SER A 78 -14.70 -0.99 7.33
C SER A 78 -14.54 -2.52 7.26
N SER A 79 -15.52 -3.26 7.77
CA SER A 79 -15.54 -4.73 7.69
C SER A 79 -15.59 -5.22 6.24
N ILE A 80 -16.40 -4.59 5.38
CA ILE A 80 -16.47 -4.92 3.95
C ILE A 80 -15.18 -4.54 3.22
N GLU A 81 -14.65 -3.34 3.49
CA GLU A 81 -13.45 -2.85 2.82
C GLU A 81 -12.21 -3.70 3.15
N HIS A 82 -12.12 -4.22 4.38
CA HIS A 82 -10.93 -4.93 4.85
C HIS A 82 -11.09 -6.46 4.93
N PHE A 83 -12.30 -6.99 4.97
CA PHE A 83 -12.55 -8.43 5.21
C PHE A 83 -13.55 -9.08 4.25
N ALA A 84 -13.89 -8.44 3.13
CA ALA A 84 -14.86 -8.98 2.16
C ALA A 84 -14.61 -10.45 1.76
N PRO A 85 -13.38 -10.94 1.47
CA PRO A 85 -13.19 -12.35 1.13
C PRO A 85 -13.55 -13.31 2.27
N ALA A 86 -13.20 -12.97 3.51
CA ALA A 86 -13.56 -13.78 4.68
C ALA A 86 -15.09 -13.79 4.92
N ILE A 87 -15.77 -12.68 4.65
CA ILE A 87 -17.23 -12.59 4.76
C ILE A 87 -17.91 -13.40 3.64
N ILE A 88 -17.45 -13.25 2.39
CA ILE A 88 -17.99 -13.97 1.22
C ILE A 88 -17.86 -15.48 1.38
N THR A 89 -16.74 -15.97 1.91
CA THR A 89 -16.51 -17.40 2.16
C THR A 89 -17.23 -17.93 3.41
N GLY A 90 -17.81 -17.05 4.22
CA GLY A 90 -18.46 -17.40 5.48
C GLY A 90 -17.50 -17.70 6.64
N ALA A 91 -16.20 -17.45 6.45
CA ALA A 91 -15.19 -17.56 7.52
C ALA A 91 -15.35 -16.46 8.58
N LEU A 92 -15.93 -15.31 8.21
CA LEU A 92 -16.22 -14.21 9.11
C LEU A 92 -17.69 -13.79 9.01
N ASN A 93 -18.38 -13.76 10.15
CA ASN A 93 -19.70 -13.13 10.27
C ASN A 93 -19.56 -11.95 11.23
N VAL A 94 -20.01 -10.78 10.81
CA VAL A 94 -19.97 -9.56 11.62
C VAL A 94 -21.40 -9.19 12.00
N ARG A 95 -21.65 -8.93 13.28
CA ARG A 95 -22.92 -8.39 13.75
C ARG A 95 -22.67 -7.03 14.38
N VAL A 96 -23.42 -6.04 13.93
CA VAL A 96 -23.39 -4.68 14.49
C VAL A 96 -24.83 -4.31 14.82
N ASN A 97 -25.14 -4.24 16.12
CA ASN A 97 -26.52 -4.15 16.61
C ASN A 97 -27.38 -5.27 15.98
N ASP A 98 -28.48 -4.90 15.31
CA ASP A 98 -29.41 -5.84 14.66
C ASP A 98 -28.99 -6.22 13.22
N VAL A 99 -27.94 -5.61 12.67
CA VAL A 99 -27.48 -5.88 11.32
C VAL A 99 -26.47 -7.02 11.34
N VAL A 100 -26.74 -8.06 10.55
CA VAL A 100 -25.82 -9.17 10.31
C VAL A 100 -25.20 -9.01 8.93
N LEU A 101 -23.87 -8.98 8.90
CA LEU A 101 -23.03 -8.97 7.71
C LEU A 101 -22.36 -10.34 7.57
N ASP A 102 -22.83 -11.11 6.60
CA ASP A 102 -22.36 -12.46 6.28
C ASP A 102 -22.34 -12.69 4.75
N SER A 103 -21.99 -13.90 4.32
CA SER A 103 -21.95 -14.29 2.91
C SER A 103 -23.26 -14.05 2.13
N LYS A 104 -24.41 -14.02 2.81
CA LYS A 104 -25.74 -13.84 2.19
C LYS A 104 -26.18 -12.38 2.18
N THR A 105 -25.76 -11.60 3.17
CA THR A 105 -26.21 -10.21 3.34
C THR A 105 -25.20 -9.17 2.83
N ILE A 106 -23.95 -9.57 2.55
CA ILE A 106 -22.86 -8.64 2.20
C ILE A 106 -23.21 -7.68 1.07
N GLU A 107 -23.88 -8.11 0.00
CA GLU A 107 -24.21 -7.22 -1.13
C GLU A 107 -25.18 -6.11 -0.72
N GLN A 108 -26.24 -6.48 -0.01
CA GLN A 108 -27.25 -5.53 0.45
C GLN A 108 -26.67 -4.56 1.49
N VAL A 109 -25.93 -5.09 2.46
CA VAL A 109 -25.29 -4.26 3.50
C VAL A 109 -24.28 -3.32 2.86
N ALA A 110 -23.45 -3.81 1.94
CA ALA A 110 -22.47 -3.01 1.21
C ALA A 110 -23.09 -1.82 0.49
N GLN A 111 -24.20 -2.02 -0.23
CA GLN A 111 -24.91 -0.93 -0.88
C GLN A 111 -25.41 0.11 0.14
N SER A 112 -25.93 -0.33 1.29
CA SER A 112 -26.45 0.57 2.32
C SER A 112 -25.38 1.44 3.00
N VAL A 113 -24.14 0.95 3.08
CA VAL A 113 -23.03 1.64 3.76
C VAL A 113 -21.96 2.18 2.80
N ALA A 114 -22.20 2.13 1.48
CA ALA A 114 -21.22 2.50 0.46
C ALA A 114 -20.61 3.90 0.70
N ALA A 115 -21.43 4.89 1.07
CA ALA A 115 -20.98 6.26 1.36
C ALA A 115 -19.98 6.38 2.52
N ARG A 116 -19.84 5.36 3.35
CA ARG A 116 -18.91 5.30 4.49
C ARG A 116 -17.60 4.57 4.18
N ILE A 117 -17.48 3.95 3.00
CA ILE A 117 -16.24 3.34 2.52
C ILE A 117 -15.19 4.44 2.35
N ARG A 118 -13.96 4.18 2.83
CA ARG A 118 -12.89 5.19 2.82
C ARG A 118 -12.23 5.29 1.46
N THR A 119 -11.99 4.16 0.81
CA THR A 119 -11.35 4.13 -0.51
C THR A 119 -12.33 4.55 -1.60
N GLU A 120 -12.02 5.65 -2.29
CA GLU A 120 -12.85 6.23 -3.33
C GLU A 120 -13.23 5.23 -4.42
N ALA A 121 -12.27 4.48 -4.97
CA ALA A 121 -12.54 3.49 -6.02
C ALA A 121 -13.56 2.41 -5.61
N ILE A 122 -13.58 2.02 -4.34
CA ILE A 122 -14.54 1.06 -3.80
C ILE A 122 -15.88 1.74 -3.50
N ARG A 123 -15.84 2.97 -2.96
CA ARG A 123 -17.03 3.76 -2.65
C ARG A 123 -17.85 4.09 -3.90
N THR A 124 -17.20 4.42 -5.00
CA THR A 124 -17.86 4.79 -6.26
C THR A 124 -18.65 3.62 -6.84
N ASP A 125 -18.09 2.40 -6.78
CA ASP A 125 -18.79 1.18 -7.20
C ASP A 125 -18.38 -0.02 -6.34
N ILE A 126 -19.17 -0.27 -5.30
CA ILE A 126 -18.93 -1.37 -4.38
C ILE A 126 -19.29 -2.74 -4.99
N ALA A 127 -20.22 -2.78 -5.94
CA ALA A 127 -20.60 -4.01 -6.61
C ALA A 127 -19.47 -4.52 -7.49
N ARG A 128 -18.80 -3.62 -8.23
CA ARG A 128 -17.56 -3.90 -8.98
C ARG A 128 -16.48 -4.51 -8.10
N TYR A 129 -16.24 -3.93 -6.93
CA TYR A 129 -15.28 -4.45 -5.95
C TYR A 129 -15.63 -5.86 -5.47
N LEU A 130 -16.88 -6.09 -5.04
CA LEU A 130 -17.31 -7.41 -4.56
C LEU A 130 -17.30 -8.46 -5.67
N ASN A 131 -17.71 -8.10 -6.89
CA ASN A 131 -17.70 -9.00 -8.05
C ASN A 131 -16.27 -9.44 -8.41
N LEU A 132 -15.29 -8.54 -8.32
CA LEU A 132 -13.90 -8.89 -8.59
C LEU A 132 -13.32 -9.84 -7.53
N ILE A 133 -13.68 -9.66 -6.26
CA ILE A 133 -13.32 -10.62 -5.19
C ILE A 133 -13.96 -11.99 -5.44
N LYS A 134 -15.25 -12.01 -5.77
CA LYS A 134 -15.96 -13.26 -6.09
C LYS A 134 -15.33 -14.00 -7.27
N ALA A 135 -14.90 -13.26 -8.30
CA ALA A 135 -14.18 -13.83 -9.43
C ALA A 135 -12.85 -14.47 -8.99
N ALA A 136 -12.07 -13.79 -8.13
CA ALA A 136 -10.82 -14.34 -7.58
C ALA A 136 -11.03 -15.61 -6.73
N LEU A 137 -12.18 -15.72 -6.05
CA LEU A 137 -12.57 -16.90 -5.27
C LEU A 137 -13.09 -18.08 -6.13
N GLY A 138 -13.47 -17.84 -7.38
CA GLY A 138 -14.06 -18.86 -8.27
C GLY A 138 -13.12 -19.99 -8.70
N ASP A 139 -13.66 -20.99 -9.40
CA ASP A 139 -12.99 -22.27 -9.64
C ASP A 139 -12.16 -22.38 -10.93
N ASN A 140 -12.15 -21.36 -11.79
CA ASN A 140 -11.54 -21.43 -13.13
C ASN A 140 -10.36 -20.45 -13.34
N PRO A 141 -9.30 -20.48 -12.52
CA PRO A 141 -8.12 -19.65 -12.74
C PRO A 141 -7.22 -20.22 -13.85
N GLU A 142 -6.58 -19.35 -14.62
CA GLU A 142 -5.44 -19.72 -15.46
C GLU A 142 -4.22 -19.95 -14.55
N ILE A 143 -3.61 -21.14 -14.66
CA ILE A 143 -2.48 -21.51 -13.79
C ILE A 143 -1.17 -21.03 -14.40
N ILE A 144 -0.43 -20.23 -13.63
CA ILE A 144 0.93 -19.77 -13.97
C ILE A 144 1.90 -20.31 -12.93
N SER A 145 2.87 -21.12 -13.35
CA SER A 145 3.98 -21.57 -12.50
C SER A 145 5.24 -20.78 -12.80
N LEU A 146 5.85 -20.17 -11.78
CA LEU A 146 7.08 -19.40 -11.89
C LEU A 146 8.18 -20.01 -11.00
N ASP A 147 9.21 -20.55 -11.63
CA ASP A 147 10.40 -21.05 -10.91
C ASP A 147 11.39 -19.93 -10.53
N ASP A 148 11.32 -18.79 -11.24
CA ASP A 148 12.12 -17.60 -10.97
C ASP A 148 11.25 -16.35 -10.90
N PHE A 149 11.37 -15.65 -9.77
CA PHE A 149 10.72 -14.37 -9.51
C PHE A 149 11.21 -13.25 -10.43
N LYS A 150 12.44 -13.33 -10.95
CA LYS A 150 13.01 -12.27 -11.79
C LYS A 150 12.71 -12.54 -13.27
N GLY A 151 11.84 -11.73 -13.87
CA GLY A 151 11.53 -11.80 -15.30
C GLY A 151 10.71 -13.02 -15.73
N GLY A 152 10.16 -13.79 -14.78
CA GLY A 152 9.28 -14.93 -15.07
C GLY A 152 8.10 -14.54 -15.96
N PHE A 153 7.41 -13.44 -15.64
CA PHE A 153 6.31 -12.92 -16.44
C PHE A 153 6.71 -12.47 -17.85
N ALA A 154 7.89 -11.85 -18.01
CA ALA A 154 8.36 -11.41 -19.32
C ALA A 154 8.48 -12.59 -20.31
N LYS A 155 8.89 -13.77 -19.83
CA LYS A 155 8.96 -14.99 -20.64
C LYS A 155 7.59 -15.52 -21.04
N LEU A 156 6.55 -15.22 -20.25
CA LEU A 156 5.19 -15.69 -20.51
C LEU A 156 4.42 -14.80 -21.48
N LYS A 157 4.84 -13.55 -21.65
CA LYS A 157 4.13 -12.54 -22.46
C LYS A 157 3.86 -13.00 -23.89
N GLU A 158 4.81 -13.72 -24.49
CA GLU A 158 4.71 -14.21 -25.88
C GLU A 158 3.94 -15.53 -26.02
N THR A 159 3.50 -16.14 -24.92
CA THR A 159 2.79 -17.42 -24.99
C THR A 159 1.36 -17.24 -25.51
N ALA A 160 0.86 -18.25 -26.24
CA ALA A 160 -0.50 -18.24 -26.76
C ALA A 160 -1.57 -18.11 -25.65
N ALA A 161 -1.28 -18.66 -24.46
CA ALA A 161 -2.14 -18.53 -23.29
C ALA A 161 -2.28 -17.07 -22.86
N ILE A 162 -1.16 -16.36 -22.66
CA ILE A 162 -1.21 -14.94 -22.26
C ILE A 162 -1.83 -14.06 -23.34
N ARG A 163 -1.56 -14.30 -24.62
CA ARG A 163 -2.23 -13.56 -25.72
C ARG A 163 -3.75 -13.74 -25.70
N LYS A 164 -4.24 -14.94 -25.39
CA LYS A 164 -5.68 -15.19 -25.20
C LYS A 164 -6.24 -14.41 -24.01
N LEU A 165 -5.50 -14.33 -22.90
CA LEU A 165 -5.91 -13.55 -21.73
C LEU A 165 -5.90 -12.04 -22.00
N GLN A 166 -4.93 -11.54 -22.79
CA GLN A 166 -4.91 -10.15 -23.26
C GLN A 166 -6.16 -9.83 -24.10
N THR A 167 -6.57 -10.73 -25.00
CA THR A 167 -7.84 -10.58 -25.75
C THR A 167 -9.06 -10.64 -24.82
N THR A 168 -9.02 -11.51 -23.81
CA THR A 168 -10.12 -11.66 -22.83
C THR A 168 -10.29 -10.37 -22.03
N VAL A 169 -9.20 -9.80 -21.52
CA VAL A 169 -9.27 -8.56 -20.75
C VAL A 169 -9.68 -7.39 -21.66
N ALA A 170 -9.15 -7.29 -22.88
CA ALA A 170 -9.53 -6.25 -23.85
C ALA A 170 -11.02 -6.30 -24.25
N ALA A 171 -11.68 -7.45 -24.10
CA ALA A 171 -13.12 -7.61 -24.27
C ALA A 171 -13.94 -7.25 -22.99
N ASP A 172 -13.32 -6.55 -22.04
CA ASP A 172 -13.85 -6.21 -20.71
C ASP A 172 -14.30 -7.43 -19.89
N GLN A 173 -13.64 -8.58 -20.09
CA GLN A 173 -13.88 -9.78 -19.28
C GLN A 173 -12.83 -9.91 -18.17
N THR A 174 -13.27 -10.41 -17.01
CA THR A 174 -12.36 -10.65 -15.89
C THR A 174 -11.43 -11.82 -16.19
N VAL A 175 -10.14 -11.61 -16.01
CA VAL A 175 -9.11 -12.65 -16.04
C VAL A 175 -8.76 -13.05 -14.62
N VAL A 176 -8.69 -14.35 -14.35
CA VAL A 176 -8.31 -14.88 -13.03
C VAL A 176 -7.08 -15.76 -13.18
N PHE A 177 -6.08 -15.52 -12.33
CA PHE A 177 -4.85 -16.29 -12.26
C PHE A 177 -4.78 -17.10 -10.99
N GLN A 178 -4.13 -18.26 -11.06
CA GLN A 178 -3.53 -18.94 -9.93
C GLN A 178 -2.03 -19.01 -10.15
N ILE A 179 -1.29 -18.23 -9.37
CA ILE A 179 0.14 -18.05 -9.52
C ILE A 179 0.84 -18.94 -8.50
N LYS A 180 1.54 -19.95 -9.01
CA LYS A 180 2.33 -20.91 -8.26
C LYS A 180 3.79 -20.48 -8.22
N ILE A 181 4.36 -20.44 -7.03
CA ILE A 181 5.74 -20.02 -6.81
C ILE A 181 6.40 -20.92 -5.78
N PRO A 182 7.73 -21.04 -5.81
CA PRO A 182 8.44 -21.75 -4.77
C PRO A 182 8.63 -20.91 -3.51
N LEU A 183 8.36 -21.51 -2.35
CA LEU A 183 8.71 -20.98 -1.04
C LEU A 183 9.68 -21.94 -0.35
N GLU A 184 10.83 -21.42 0.07
CA GLU A 184 11.86 -22.18 0.76
C GLU A 184 11.81 -21.92 2.27
N ARG A 185 11.76 -23.01 3.05
CA ARG A 185 11.79 -22.99 4.51
C ARG A 185 12.62 -24.17 5.04
N ASN A 186 13.62 -23.92 5.88
CA ASN A 186 14.54 -24.92 6.42
C ASN A 186 15.12 -25.81 5.30
N GLU A 187 15.67 -25.20 4.25
CA GLU A 187 16.21 -25.86 3.06
C GLU A 187 15.18 -26.71 2.26
N THR A 188 13.91 -26.72 2.67
CA THR A 188 12.83 -27.42 1.99
C THR A 188 12.09 -26.46 1.08
N LYS A 189 12.11 -26.73 -0.22
CA LYS A 189 11.37 -25.97 -1.23
C LYS A 189 9.98 -26.58 -1.40
N SER A 190 8.96 -25.78 -1.17
CA SER A 190 7.54 -26.13 -1.36
C SER A 190 6.92 -25.24 -2.42
N GLU A 191 5.97 -25.77 -3.20
CA GLU A 191 5.16 -24.94 -4.09
C GLU A 191 4.02 -24.33 -3.26
N VAL A 192 3.90 -23.00 -3.32
CA VAL A 192 2.79 -22.25 -2.73
C VAL A 192 2.05 -21.50 -3.84
N SER A 193 0.81 -21.09 -3.58
CA SER A 193 0.07 -20.33 -4.59
C SER A 193 -0.72 -19.15 -4.03
N LEU A 194 -1.05 -18.23 -4.93
CA LEU A 194 -1.96 -17.12 -4.68
C LEU A 194 -2.88 -16.96 -5.90
N ARG A 195 -4.02 -16.30 -5.71
CA ARG A 195 -4.94 -15.99 -6.81
C ARG A 195 -4.96 -14.50 -7.08
N ALA A 196 -5.22 -14.13 -8.33
CA ALA A 196 -5.42 -12.74 -8.70
C ALA A 196 -6.55 -12.61 -9.72
N ALA A 197 -7.49 -11.69 -9.52
CA ALA A 197 -8.49 -11.33 -10.51
C ALA A 197 -8.23 -9.91 -10.99
N ILE A 198 -8.25 -9.73 -12.31
CA ILE A 198 -8.00 -8.46 -12.97
C ILE A 198 -9.07 -8.18 -14.01
N LYS A 199 -9.52 -6.93 -14.07
CA LYS A 199 -10.51 -6.45 -15.04
C LYS A 199 -10.17 -5.01 -15.44
N HIS A 200 -10.53 -4.58 -16.64
CA HIS A 200 -10.47 -3.15 -16.96
C HIS A 200 -11.30 -2.32 -15.99
N THR A 201 -10.72 -1.20 -15.60
CA THR A 201 -11.40 -0.15 -14.85
C THR A 201 -12.34 0.59 -15.80
N PRO A 202 -13.61 0.80 -15.44
CA PRO A 202 -14.49 1.69 -16.20
C PRO A 202 -13.87 3.09 -16.35
N SER A 203 -14.00 3.70 -17.53
CA SER A 203 -13.28 4.95 -17.88
C SER A 203 -13.58 6.15 -16.97
N ASP A 204 -14.72 6.14 -16.28
CA ASP A 204 -15.19 7.16 -15.34
C ASP A 204 -14.90 6.81 -13.87
N HIS A 205 -14.19 5.71 -13.61
CA HIS A 205 -13.88 5.23 -12.26
C HIS A 205 -12.38 5.25 -11.98
N PRO A 206 -11.96 5.53 -10.73
CA PRO A 206 -10.59 5.29 -10.36
C PRO A 206 -10.31 3.78 -10.26
N PRO A 207 -9.11 3.33 -10.66
CA PRO A 207 -8.68 1.93 -10.56
C PRO A 207 -8.49 1.52 -9.10
N MET A 208 -8.74 0.24 -8.80
CA MET A 208 -8.58 -0.32 -7.48
C MET A 208 -7.49 -1.40 -7.42
N ASP A 209 -6.72 -1.38 -6.33
CA ASP A 209 -5.80 -2.45 -5.96
C ASP A 209 -6.11 -2.92 -4.54
N ARG A 210 -6.31 -4.22 -4.40
CA ARG A 210 -6.46 -4.85 -3.09
C ARG A 210 -5.76 -6.19 -3.02
N LEU A 211 -4.86 -6.33 -2.05
CA LEU A 211 -4.32 -7.61 -1.64
C LEU A 211 -4.99 -8.04 -0.35
N PHE A 212 -5.38 -9.31 -0.26
CA PHE A 212 -5.87 -9.94 0.96
C PHE A 212 -4.98 -11.11 1.34
N ARG A 213 -4.63 -11.18 2.63
CA ARG A 213 -3.94 -12.33 3.23
C ARG A 213 -4.89 -12.95 4.26
N GLU A 214 -5.23 -14.22 4.06
CA GLU A 214 -6.20 -14.95 4.90
C GLU A 214 -7.48 -14.12 5.14
N GLY A 215 -7.97 -13.50 4.08
CA GLY A 215 -9.17 -12.66 4.10
C GLY A 215 -9.03 -11.25 4.68
N MET A 216 -7.87 -10.85 5.23
CA MET A 216 -7.61 -9.49 5.71
C MET A 216 -6.86 -8.65 4.66
N SER A 217 -7.32 -7.44 4.38
CA SER A 217 -6.72 -6.56 3.37
C SER A 217 -5.37 -5.97 3.83
N LEU A 218 -4.42 -5.85 2.89
CA LEU A 218 -3.23 -5.02 3.00
C LEU A 218 -3.36 -3.86 1.98
N PRO A 219 -4.03 -2.75 2.33
CA PRO A 219 -4.44 -1.70 1.40
C PRO A 219 -3.28 -0.92 0.73
N ASP A 220 -2.07 -0.99 1.27
CA ASP A 220 -0.90 -0.29 0.72
C ASP A 220 -0.03 -1.19 -0.17
N VAL A 221 -0.38 -2.47 -0.33
CA VAL A 221 0.18 -3.33 -1.37
C VAL A 221 -0.58 -3.07 -2.68
N LYS A 222 -0.21 -1.96 -3.32
CA LYS A 222 -0.79 -1.45 -4.57
C LYS A 222 0.28 -0.95 -5.54
N ALA A 223 -0.06 -0.91 -6.82
CA ALA A 223 0.73 -0.21 -7.81
C ALA A 223 0.71 1.30 -7.51
N LYS A 224 1.84 1.96 -7.71
CA LYS A 224 1.90 3.43 -7.61
C LYS A 224 1.07 4.11 -8.70
N ASN A 225 1.11 3.52 -9.89
CA ASN A 225 0.36 3.95 -11.06
C ASN A 225 -0.50 2.75 -11.51
N PRO A 226 -1.70 2.59 -10.95
CA PRO A 226 -2.58 1.45 -11.21
C PRO A 226 -3.17 1.40 -12.63
N GLY A 227 -2.98 2.45 -13.45
CA GLY A 227 -3.36 2.43 -14.87
C GLY A 227 -4.85 2.14 -15.08
N GLU A 228 -5.16 1.26 -16.04
CA GLU A 228 -6.52 1.01 -16.55
C GLU A 228 -7.15 -0.28 -16.01
N PHE A 229 -6.60 -0.86 -14.92
CA PHE A 229 -7.08 -2.12 -14.39
C PHE A 229 -7.43 -2.06 -12.91
N ASP A 230 -8.52 -2.73 -12.56
CA ASP A 230 -8.85 -3.14 -11.21
C ASP A 230 -8.20 -4.50 -10.93
N LEU A 231 -7.63 -4.67 -9.73
CA LEU A 231 -6.94 -5.89 -9.33
C LEU A 231 -7.24 -6.27 -7.88
N VAL A 232 -7.59 -7.54 -7.69
CA VAL A 232 -7.67 -8.20 -6.38
C VAL A 232 -6.67 -9.35 -6.36
N ILE A 233 -5.86 -9.44 -5.30
CA ILE A 233 -4.94 -10.55 -5.04
C ILE A 233 -5.39 -11.23 -3.74
N LEU A 234 -5.52 -12.57 -3.76
CA LEU A 234 -5.88 -13.39 -2.61
C LEU A 234 -4.73 -14.33 -2.26
N VAL A 235 -4.27 -14.27 -1.02
CA VAL A 235 -3.24 -15.16 -0.45
C VAL A 235 -3.86 -15.98 0.67
N ASP A 236 -4.38 -17.16 0.31
CA ASP A 236 -5.00 -18.11 1.25
C ASP A 236 -4.14 -19.38 1.47
N ASP A 237 -3.05 -19.55 0.73
CA ASP A 237 -2.06 -20.58 1.00
C ASP A 237 -1.41 -20.34 2.37
N ASN A 238 -1.58 -21.28 3.29
CA ASN A 238 -1.16 -21.10 4.68
C ASN A 238 0.35 -20.86 4.84
N ALA A 239 1.19 -21.50 4.03
CA ALA A 239 2.63 -21.33 4.13
C ALA A 239 3.06 -19.95 3.63
N LEU A 240 2.49 -19.51 2.50
CA LEU A 240 2.73 -18.16 1.99
C LEU A 240 2.16 -17.08 2.90
N ALA A 241 0.93 -17.24 3.39
CA ALA A 241 0.33 -16.32 4.34
C ALA A 241 1.15 -16.20 5.63
N THR A 242 1.62 -17.32 6.18
CA THR A 242 2.49 -17.32 7.37
C THR A 242 3.78 -16.55 7.11
N TYR A 243 4.42 -16.75 5.95
CA TYR A 243 5.61 -16.00 5.57
C TYR A 243 5.33 -14.49 5.45
N LEU A 244 4.24 -14.09 4.78
CA LEU A 244 3.89 -12.68 4.59
C LEU A 244 3.52 -11.99 5.91
N ASN A 245 2.87 -12.70 6.84
CA ASN A 245 2.57 -12.20 8.19
C ASN A 245 3.85 -11.77 8.95
N PHE A 246 4.97 -12.45 8.72
CA PHE A 246 6.25 -12.01 9.30
C PHE A 246 6.78 -10.71 8.70
N CYS A 247 6.34 -10.36 7.50
CA CYS A 247 6.73 -9.14 6.79
C CYS A 247 5.78 -7.97 7.04
N GLU A 248 4.69 -8.13 7.80
CA GLU A 248 3.71 -7.07 8.03
C GLU A 248 4.13 -6.10 9.15
N GLY A 249 3.71 -4.84 9.00
CA GLY A 249 3.74 -3.87 10.09
C GLY A 249 2.60 -4.07 11.10
N LYS A 250 2.70 -3.44 12.28
CA LYS A 250 1.68 -3.53 13.34
C LYS A 250 0.28 -3.10 12.89
N ALA A 251 0.20 -2.20 11.92
CA ALA A 251 -1.06 -1.70 11.38
C ALA A 251 -1.64 -2.58 10.26
N HIS A 252 -0.94 -3.64 9.84
CA HIS A 252 -1.37 -4.56 8.78
C HIS A 252 -1.70 -3.89 7.43
N LEU A 253 -1.03 -2.77 7.12
CA LEU A 253 -1.30 -2.00 5.90
C LEU A 253 -0.44 -2.45 4.70
N ASP A 254 0.83 -2.77 4.95
CA ASP A 254 1.85 -3.04 3.93
C ASP A 254 2.80 -4.16 4.39
N LEU A 255 3.55 -4.69 3.41
CA LEU A 255 4.69 -5.58 3.58
C LEU A 255 5.98 -4.76 3.69
N LEU A 256 6.58 -4.80 4.87
CA LEU A 256 7.76 -4.05 5.28
C LEU A 256 9.04 -4.87 5.14
N GLU A 257 10.17 -4.17 5.19
CA GLU A 257 11.52 -4.76 5.25
C GLU A 257 12.29 -4.04 6.36
N SER A 258 12.76 -4.78 7.37
CA SER A 258 13.53 -4.23 8.49
C SER A 258 14.53 -5.26 9.02
N LYS A 259 15.57 -4.83 9.73
CA LYS A 259 16.54 -5.77 10.32
C LYS A 259 15.86 -6.81 11.23
N GLU A 260 14.85 -6.39 11.99
CA GLU A 260 14.05 -7.25 12.86
C GLU A 260 13.24 -8.29 12.06
N ILE A 261 12.57 -7.87 10.98
CA ILE A 261 11.84 -8.79 10.10
C ILE A 261 12.80 -9.80 9.48
N ARG A 262 13.98 -9.36 9.01
CA ARG A 262 14.99 -10.28 8.46
C ARG A 262 15.43 -11.32 9.47
N ALA A 263 15.72 -10.91 10.70
CA ALA A 263 16.11 -11.82 11.77
C ALA A 263 14.97 -12.81 12.08
N LYS A 264 13.72 -12.33 12.16
CA LYS A 264 12.53 -13.18 12.36
C LYS A 264 12.36 -14.20 11.25
N LEU A 265 12.52 -13.81 9.99
CA LEU A 265 12.43 -14.72 8.85
C LEU A 265 13.50 -15.81 8.92
N GLN A 266 14.75 -15.44 9.21
CA GLN A 266 15.86 -16.39 9.39
C GLN A 266 15.60 -17.34 10.56
N GLU A 267 15.16 -16.84 11.72
CA GLU A 267 14.80 -17.65 12.89
C GLU A 267 13.69 -18.68 12.57
N LYS A 268 12.77 -18.34 11.68
CA LYS A 268 11.68 -19.24 11.25
C LYS A 268 12.03 -20.13 10.05
N GLY A 269 13.28 -20.07 9.58
CA GLY A 269 13.82 -20.93 8.53
C GLY A 269 13.67 -20.39 7.11
N TYR A 270 13.30 -19.13 6.91
CA TYR A 270 13.09 -18.54 5.58
C TYR A 270 14.38 -17.87 5.07
N ASP A 271 15.25 -18.66 4.46
CA ASP A 271 16.57 -18.22 3.99
C ASP A 271 16.51 -17.35 2.73
N SER A 272 15.42 -17.45 1.96
CA SER A 272 15.14 -16.61 0.79
C SER A 272 14.94 -15.12 1.11
N GLY A 273 14.94 -14.75 2.40
CA GLY A 273 14.86 -13.37 2.87
C GLY A 273 13.58 -12.69 2.35
N TYR A 274 13.74 -11.56 1.65
CA TYR A 274 12.60 -10.77 1.13
C TYR A 274 12.17 -11.14 -0.29
N ARG A 275 12.75 -12.18 -0.92
CA ARG A 275 12.54 -12.43 -2.35
C ARG A 275 11.06 -12.67 -2.68
N VAL A 276 10.40 -13.53 -1.93
CA VAL A 276 8.97 -13.84 -2.09
C VAL A 276 8.11 -12.63 -1.76
N LYS A 277 8.40 -11.91 -0.68
CA LYS A 277 7.69 -10.67 -0.31
C LYS A 277 7.77 -9.62 -1.43
N ARG A 278 8.95 -9.41 -2.01
CA ARG A 278 9.17 -8.41 -3.07
C ARG A 278 8.42 -8.79 -4.34
N PHE A 279 8.38 -10.08 -4.66
CA PHE A 279 7.56 -10.61 -5.74
C PHE A 279 6.07 -10.34 -5.52
N VAL A 280 5.52 -10.70 -4.35
CA VAL A 280 4.11 -10.43 -4.04
C VAL A 280 3.80 -8.93 -4.13
N LYS A 281 4.71 -8.07 -3.65
CA LYS A 281 4.57 -6.61 -3.74
C LYS A 281 4.69 -6.06 -5.17
N SER A 282 5.33 -6.77 -6.09
CA SER A 282 5.45 -6.35 -7.50
C SER A 282 4.29 -6.82 -8.38
N LEU A 283 3.53 -7.82 -7.95
CA LEU A 283 2.39 -8.37 -8.70
C LEU A 283 1.41 -7.32 -9.24
N PRO A 284 1.04 -6.26 -8.51
CA PRO A 284 0.16 -5.24 -9.07
C PRO A 284 0.68 -4.61 -10.36
N VAL A 285 1.99 -4.42 -10.47
CA VAL A 285 2.62 -3.87 -11.68
C VAL A 285 2.86 -4.99 -12.70
N ASP A 286 3.36 -6.13 -12.26
CA ASP A 286 3.76 -7.22 -13.15
C ASP A 286 2.57 -7.84 -13.91
N LEU A 287 1.43 -8.02 -13.25
CA LEU A 287 0.22 -8.57 -13.87
C LEU A 287 -0.41 -7.60 -14.88
N ARG A 288 -0.32 -6.30 -14.63
CA ARG A 288 -0.75 -5.28 -15.59
C ARG A 288 0.13 -5.31 -16.82
N ASN A 289 1.45 -5.28 -16.65
CA ASN A 289 2.41 -5.34 -17.76
C ASN A 289 2.30 -6.65 -18.58
N LEU A 290 1.89 -7.75 -17.94
CA LEU A 290 1.63 -9.02 -18.61
C LEU A 290 0.41 -8.93 -19.54
N LEU A 291 -0.63 -8.21 -19.12
CA LEU A 291 -1.91 -8.12 -19.81
C LEU A 291 -2.08 -6.89 -20.71
N THR A 292 -1.24 -5.89 -20.56
CA THR A 292 -1.13 -4.79 -21.52
C THR A 292 -0.36 -5.30 -22.76
N PRO A 293 -0.97 -5.29 -23.96
CA PRO A 293 -0.27 -5.61 -25.19
C PRO A 293 0.91 -4.66 -25.40
N GLU A 294 1.99 -5.12 -26.03
CA GLU A 294 3.01 -4.18 -26.52
C GLU A 294 2.40 -3.39 -27.67
N SER A 295 2.27 -2.08 -27.50
CA SER A 295 2.01 -1.19 -28.63
C SER A 295 3.21 -1.29 -29.57
N VAL A 296 3.04 -2.01 -30.68
CA VAL A 296 4.08 -2.13 -31.72
C VAL A 296 4.31 -0.79 -32.43
N GLU A 297 3.34 0.12 -32.36
CA GLU A 297 3.47 1.46 -32.92
C GLU A 297 3.80 2.46 -31.80
N PRO A 298 4.94 3.18 -31.90
CA PRO A 298 5.14 4.38 -31.11
C PRO A 298 3.99 5.31 -31.45
N ASP A 299 3.20 5.73 -30.46
CA ASP A 299 2.23 6.79 -30.66
C ASP A 299 3.03 8.07 -30.97
N PRO A 300 3.02 8.55 -32.22
CA PRO A 300 3.82 9.69 -32.64
C PRO A 300 3.37 10.98 -31.94
N ASN A 301 2.18 10.97 -31.32
CA ASN A 301 1.54 12.14 -30.74
C ASN A 301 1.73 12.24 -29.21
N VAL A 302 2.42 11.28 -28.57
CA VAL A 302 2.65 11.28 -27.10
C VAL A 302 3.32 12.55 -26.59
N PHE A 303 4.07 13.25 -27.45
CA PHE A 303 4.72 14.51 -27.10
C PHE A 303 4.13 15.72 -27.83
N ASP A 304 3.05 15.56 -28.59
CA ASP A 304 2.46 16.69 -29.33
C ASP A 304 1.94 17.75 -28.35
N ASP A 305 1.33 17.34 -27.23
CA ASP A 305 0.90 18.28 -26.19
C ASP A 305 2.06 18.95 -25.45
N PHE A 306 3.25 18.35 -25.45
CA PHE A 306 4.46 18.89 -24.81
C PHE A 306 5.31 19.76 -25.74
N PHE A 307 5.27 19.51 -27.05
CA PHE A 307 6.03 20.25 -28.07
C PHE A 307 5.13 21.01 -29.06
N ALA A 308 3.84 21.19 -28.77
CA ALA A 308 2.95 22.03 -29.56
C ALA A 308 3.49 23.46 -29.61
N ILE A 309 4.18 23.79 -30.70
CA ILE A 309 4.45 25.17 -31.08
C ILE A 309 3.11 25.73 -31.54
N ALA A 310 2.64 26.81 -30.91
CA ALA A 310 1.45 27.50 -31.37
C ALA A 310 1.64 27.90 -32.85
N ASP A 311 0.81 27.34 -33.72
CA ASP A 311 0.94 27.52 -35.16
C ASP A 311 0.37 28.89 -35.54
N ASP A 312 1.25 29.83 -35.88
CA ASP A 312 0.90 31.22 -36.20
C ASP A 312 0.74 31.43 -37.72
N THR A 313 0.29 30.41 -38.45
CA THR A 313 0.14 30.49 -39.91
C THR A 313 -1.14 29.85 -40.44
N PRO A 314 -2.03 30.65 -41.07
CA PRO A 314 -3.22 30.13 -41.73
C PRO A 314 -2.87 29.55 -43.11
N GLY A 315 -3.01 28.23 -43.23
CA GLY A 315 -3.39 27.55 -44.48
C GLY A 315 -2.27 26.82 -45.24
N LYS A 316 -2.34 25.49 -45.26
CA LYS A 316 -2.43 24.63 -46.47
C LYS A 316 -2.46 23.15 -46.10
N GLY A 317 -3.40 22.43 -46.70
CA GLY A 317 -3.59 20.99 -46.57
C GLY A 317 -2.54 20.13 -47.31
N PRO A 318 -2.79 18.80 -47.41
CA PRO A 318 -1.80 17.76 -47.13
C PRO A 318 -1.10 17.20 -48.37
N GLY A 319 0.17 16.82 -48.23
CA GLY A 319 0.99 16.18 -49.26
C GLY A 319 1.47 14.79 -48.81
N SER A 320 0.99 13.77 -49.53
CA SER A 320 1.39 12.37 -49.46
C SER A 320 2.62 12.09 -50.34
N GLY A 321 3.38 11.05 -49.96
CA GLY A 321 4.45 10.41 -50.76
C GLY A 321 5.79 10.48 -50.03
N GLY A 322 6.48 9.41 -49.67
CA GLY A 322 6.54 8.07 -50.23
C GLY A 322 8.03 7.73 -50.44
N ASP A 323 8.43 6.57 -49.92
CA ASP A 323 9.46 5.66 -50.43
C ASP A 323 10.64 5.31 -49.50
N HIS A 324 10.93 4.02 -49.56
CA HIS A 324 11.78 3.19 -48.73
C HIS A 324 13.27 3.55 -48.80
N ASN A 325 13.95 3.47 -47.66
CA ASN A 325 15.37 3.17 -47.65
C ASN A 325 15.75 2.17 -46.56
N LYS A 326 16.59 1.20 -46.96
CA LYS A 326 17.00 0.01 -46.19
C LYS A 326 17.78 0.38 -44.92
N PRO A 327 17.76 -0.46 -43.87
CA PRO A 327 18.47 -0.18 -42.62
C PRO A 327 19.98 -0.32 -42.78
N VAL A 328 20.71 0.72 -42.37
CA VAL A 328 22.14 0.67 -42.07
C VAL A 328 22.30 0.14 -40.63
N PRO A 329 23.29 -0.72 -40.33
CA PRO A 329 23.50 -1.21 -38.97
C PRO A 329 23.71 -0.07 -37.97
N PRO A 330 23.20 -0.15 -36.73
CA PRO A 330 23.33 0.94 -35.76
C PRO A 330 24.80 1.12 -35.36
N VAL A 331 25.29 2.35 -35.46
CA VAL A 331 26.53 2.76 -34.80
C VAL A 331 26.29 2.65 -33.29
N PRO A 332 27.25 2.10 -32.50
CA PRO A 332 27.11 2.03 -31.05
C PRO A 332 26.80 3.43 -30.49
N PRO A 333 25.83 3.55 -29.55
CA PRO A 333 25.53 4.85 -28.97
C PRO A 333 26.78 5.42 -28.30
N PRO A 334 27.02 6.74 -28.43
CA PRO A 334 28.13 7.39 -27.74
C PRO A 334 27.99 7.16 -26.23
N PRO A 335 29.11 7.02 -25.51
CA PRO A 335 29.08 6.85 -24.06
C PRO A 335 28.27 7.99 -23.43
N PRO A 336 27.46 7.70 -22.40
CA PRO A 336 26.64 8.71 -21.76
C PRO A 336 27.54 9.86 -21.28
N PRO A 337 27.12 11.13 -21.48
CA PRO A 337 27.89 12.28 -21.03
C PRO A 337 28.16 12.16 -19.54
N ALA A 338 29.36 12.59 -19.13
CA ALA A 338 29.74 12.58 -17.73
C ALA A 338 28.67 13.30 -16.88
N PRO A 339 28.35 12.80 -15.66
CA PRO A 339 27.34 13.42 -14.82
C PRO A 339 27.68 14.89 -14.61
N LYS A 340 26.74 15.80 -14.93
CA LYS A 340 26.93 17.21 -14.61
C LYS A 340 27.05 17.36 -13.09
N PRO A 341 28.04 18.09 -12.59
CA PRO A 341 28.17 18.34 -11.15
C PRO A 341 26.91 19.02 -10.62
N SER A 342 26.50 18.66 -9.40
CA SER A 342 25.39 19.34 -8.70
C SER A 342 25.70 20.83 -8.56
N VAL A 343 24.69 21.69 -8.65
CA VAL A 343 24.83 23.14 -8.45
C VAL A 343 25.31 23.49 -7.03
N LEU A 344 24.86 22.72 -6.05
CA LEU A 344 25.14 22.94 -4.63
C LEU A 344 25.78 21.71 -3.99
N VAL A 345 26.61 21.98 -2.98
CA VAL A 345 27.12 21.00 -2.02
C VAL A 345 26.40 21.23 -0.69
N ILE A 346 25.87 20.15 -0.10
CA ILE A 346 25.21 20.19 1.21
C ILE A 346 26.10 19.50 2.24
N GLU A 347 26.50 20.24 3.26
CA GLU A 347 27.27 19.75 4.40
C GLU A 347 26.38 19.66 5.64
N THR A 348 26.45 18.53 6.37
CA THR A 348 25.73 18.36 7.63
C THR A 348 26.54 18.98 8.78
N LEU A 349 25.90 19.82 9.58
CA LEU A 349 26.49 20.46 10.76
C LEU A 349 25.91 19.85 12.04
N SER A 350 26.57 20.05 13.19
CA SER A 350 26.08 19.58 14.49
C SER A 350 24.73 20.18 14.90
N ASN A 351 24.34 21.31 14.30
CA ASN A 351 23.10 22.02 14.57
C ASN A 351 22.29 22.34 13.29
N GLY A 352 22.48 21.60 12.19
CA GLY A 352 21.73 21.81 10.96
C GLY A 352 22.49 21.39 9.71
N PHE A 353 22.42 22.20 8.66
CA PHE A 353 23.14 21.97 7.41
C PHE A 353 23.63 23.29 6.82
N ARG A 354 24.60 23.20 5.90
CA ARG A 354 25.09 24.31 5.08
C ARG A 354 24.95 23.92 3.62
N ALA A 355 24.36 24.79 2.82
CA ALA A 355 24.38 24.68 1.36
C ALA A 355 25.35 25.73 0.80
N SER A 356 26.30 25.32 -0.04
CA SER A 356 27.27 26.20 -0.69
C SER A 356 27.35 25.91 -2.19
N ALA A 357 27.79 26.89 -2.97
CA ALA A 357 28.08 26.71 -4.39
C ALA A 357 29.07 25.55 -4.59
N ASN A 358 28.79 24.69 -5.57
CA ASN A 358 29.75 23.65 -5.95
C ASN A 358 30.88 24.29 -6.78
N PRO A 359 32.16 24.23 -6.35
CA PRO A 359 33.27 24.80 -7.10
C PRO A 359 33.45 24.16 -8.48
N ASP A 360 32.98 22.93 -8.68
CA ASP A 360 33.06 22.20 -9.95
C ASP A 360 31.93 22.58 -10.93
N TYR A 361 30.96 23.41 -10.50
CA TYR A 361 29.86 23.86 -11.33
C TYR A 361 30.17 25.23 -11.96
N GLU A 362 30.35 25.25 -13.29
CA GLU A 362 30.72 26.47 -14.04
C GLU A 362 29.50 27.25 -14.59
N GLY A 363 28.28 26.71 -14.48
CA GLY A 363 27.08 27.23 -15.15
C GLY A 363 26.37 28.41 -14.49
N TRP A 364 27.07 29.28 -13.77
CA TRP A 364 26.46 30.43 -13.06
C TRP A 364 26.09 31.59 -14.02
N PRO A 365 25.04 32.39 -13.72
CA PRO A 365 24.14 32.33 -12.57
C PRO A 365 23.01 31.30 -12.74
N VAL A 366 22.42 30.86 -11.61
CA VAL A 366 21.30 29.91 -11.61
C VAL A 366 20.29 30.28 -10.52
N ASN A 367 19.01 30.03 -10.81
CA ASN A 367 17.95 30.15 -9.82
C ASN A 367 18.03 28.98 -8.84
N VAL A 368 18.11 29.27 -7.55
CA VAL A 368 18.22 28.25 -6.50
C VAL A 368 16.95 28.24 -5.66
N SER A 369 16.40 27.04 -5.46
CA SER A 369 15.27 26.80 -4.54
C SER A 369 15.63 25.66 -3.58
N ILE A 370 15.72 25.95 -2.29
CA ILE A 370 16.02 24.98 -1.23
C ILE A 370 14.76 24.79 -0.41
N SER A 371 14.22 23.57 -0.40
CA SER A 371 13.07 23.19 0.43
C SER A 371 13.54 22.38 1.63
N MET A 372 13.04 22.70 2.82
CA MET A 372 13.41 22.05 4.08
C MET A 372 12.28 21.13 4.57
N ALA A 373 12.64 19.97 5.10
CA ALA A 373 11.71 19.03 5.73
C ALA A 373 12.38 18.34 6.93
N TYR A 374 11.58 17.80 7.86
CA TYR A 374 12.11 17.00 8.96
C TYR A 374 12.59 15.64 8.48
N ALA A 375 13.63 15.11 9.12
CA ALA A 375 14.04 13.73 8.90
C ALA A 375 13.14 12.80 9.72
N ASP A 376 12.03 12.34 9.14
CA ASP A 376 11.12 11.34 9.74
C ASP A 376 11.53 9.89 9.41
N GLY A 377 12.63 9.71 8.66
CA GLY A 377 13.12 8.41 8.19
C GLY A 377 12.45 7.92 6.89
N SER A 378 11.49 8.66 6.34
CA SER A 378 10.90 8.41 5.03
C SER A 378 11.73 9.10 3.93
N ARG A 379 11.58 8.63 2.68
CA ARG A 379 12.18 9.30 1.50
C ARG A 379 11.45 10.58 1.11
N ASN A 380 10.19 10.73 1.53
CA ASN A 380 9.30 11.84 1.22
C ASN A 380 8.58 12.24 2.52
N PRO A 381 9.27 12.97 3.43
CA PRO A 381 8.67 13.36 4.71
C PRO A 381 7.41 14.17 4.49
N ASP A 382 6.34 13.80 5.17
CA ASP A 382 5.11 14.60 5.23
C ASP A 382 5.38 15.80 6.13
N TRP A 383 5.11 17.01 5.63
CA TRP A 383 5.28 18.24 6.40
C TRP A 383 4.12 19.19 6.10
N SER A 384 3.78 20.00 7.10
CA SER A 384 2.82 21.09 7.02
C SER A 384 3.54 22.43 6.96
N GLU A 385 2.96 23.40 6.26
CA GLU A 385 3.45 24.78 6.24
C GLU A 385 3.52 25.40 7.64
N HIS A 386 2.73 24.87 8.58
CA HIS A 386 2.71 25.30 9.98
C HIS A 386 3.87 24.75 10.83
N ASP A 387 4.60 23.75 10.34
CA ASP A 387 5.70 23.15 11.11
C ASP A 387 6.93 24.07 11.12
N PHE A 388 7.06 24.92 10.11
CA PHE A 388 8.13 25.90 10.00
C PHE A 388 7.63 27.29 10.38
N SER A 389 8.39 27.99 11.22
CA SER A 389 8.14 29.40 11.54
C SER A 389 9.28 30.26 11.00
N PRO A 390 9.23 30.68 9.72
CA PRO A 390 10.30 31.48 9.09
C PRO A 390 10.59 32.78 9.84
N ALA A 391 9.59 33.35 10.51
CA ALA A 391 9.74 34.53 11.36
C ALA A 391 10.74 34.34 12.52
N ASN A 392 10.99 33.09 12.93
CA ASN A 392 11.94 32.76 13.99
C ASN A 392 13.36 32.50 13.45
N LEU A 393 13.57 32.54 12.13
CA LEU A 393 14.86 32.34 11.48
C LEU A 393 15.48 33.68 11.10
N LYS A 394 16.77 33.86 11.44
CA LYS A 394 17.54 35.01 10.96
C LYS A 394 18.01 34.71 9.54
N PHE A 395 17.54 35.50 8.58
CA PHE A 395 17.90 35.38 7.18
C PHE A 395 18.77 36.57 6.74
N ALA A 396 19.85 36.29 6.01
CA ALA A 396 20.71 37.32 5.41
C ALA A 396 21.21 36.82 4.04
N GLY A 397 21.01 37.62 2.99
CA GLY A 397 21.51 37.37 1.65
C GLY A 397 22.48 38.48 1.21
N SER A 398 23.45 38.16 0.39
CA SER A 398 24.36 39.12 -0.26
C SER A 398 24.54 38.70 -1.71
N GLY A 399 24.45 39.66 -2.64
CA GLY A 399 24.65 39.42 -4.08
C GLY A 399 23.55 38.62 -4.78
N CYS A 400 22.37 38.46 -4.18
CA CYS A 400 21.19 37.83 -4.78
C CYS A 400 19.90 38.39 -4.19
N ASP A 401 18.80 38.30 -4.94
CA ASP A 401 17.47 38.59 -4.43
C ASP A 401 16.91 37.33 -3.79
N ALA A 402 17.07 37.25 -2.47
CA ALA A 402 16.71 36.07 -1.72
C ALA A 402 15.47 36.27 -0.86
N SER A 403 14.56 35.29 -0.91
CA SER A 403 13.29 35.29 -0.18
C SER A 403 13.08 33.94 0.50
N LEU A 404 12.60 33.99 1.74
CA LEU A 404 12.20 32.81 2.50
C LEU A 404 10.69 32.86 2.70
N SER A 405 9.97 31.88 2.14
CA SER A 405 8.54 31.73 2.30
C SER A 405 8.22 30.29 2.66
N LYS A 406 7.48 30.09 3.74
CA LYS A 406 7.19 28.76 4.29
C LYS A 406 8.50 28.02 4.55
N ASN A 407 8.65 26.78 4.08
CA ASN A 407 9.88 26.00 4.18
C ASN A 407 10.82 26.13 2.97
N VAL A 408 10.58 27.10 2.08
CA VAL A 408 11.33 27.26 0.82
C VAL A 408 12.13 28.56 0.81
N LEU A 409 13.45 28.42 0.70
CA LEU A 409 14.37 29.51 0.39
C LEU A 409 14.56 29.61 -1.12
N LYS A 410 14.28 30.77 -1.69
CA LYS A 410 14.54 31.08 -3.10
C LYS A 410 15.62 32.16 -3.19
N ALA A 411 16.58 31.99 -4.09
CA ALA A 411 17.56 33.01 -4.47
C ALA A 411 17.59 33.11 -6.00
N VAL A 412 17.38 34.33 -6.49
CA VAL A 412 17.38 34.69 -7.92
C VAL A 412 18.55 35.63 -8.20
#